data_AF-A0A2N4YFT2-F1
#
_entry.id   AF-A0A2N4YFT2-F1
#
_cell.length_a   1.000
_cell.length_b   1.000
_cell.length_c   1.000
_cell.angle_alpha   90.00
_cell.angle_beta   90.00
_cell.angle_gamma   90.00
#
_symmetry.space_group_name_H-M   'P 1'
#
loop_
_entity.id
_entity.type
_entity.pdbx_description
1 polymer ?
#
loop_
_entity_poly.entity_id
_entity_poly.type
_entity_poly.pdbx_seq_one_letter_code
_entity_poly.pdbx_strand_id
1 'polypeptide(L)'
;MTVGFAESIGLHAQALVLREKRGEILASNIANAATPNFKARDFDFEAELARARGTTGPARTAPGHLAGTLADGNLGYRVPVTASLDGNTVELGVEQMEFAENTVRYQSSLTFLNRRISGLMSAIKGE
;
A
#
# COMPACT_ATOMS: atom_id res chain seq x y z
N MET A 1 -20.25 -18.61 -11.21
CA MET A 1 -20.17 -17.33 -10.47
C MET A 1 -19.11 -17.31 -9.35
N THR A 2 -18.30 -18.35 -9.16
CA THR A 2 -17.34 -18.47 -8.04
C THR A 2 -16.00 -17.75 -8.25
N VAL A 3 -15.65 -17.38 -9.50
CA VAL A 3 -14.35 -16.82 -9.86
C VAL A 3 -14.16 -15.39 -9.34
N GLY A 4 -15.19 -14.54 -9.39
CA GLY A 4 -15.09 -13.15 -8.93
C GLY A 4 -14.98 -12.98 -7.41
N PHE A 5 -15.35 -14.01 -6.63
CA PHE A 5 -15.30 -13.93 -5.17
C PHE A 5 -13.86 -14.04 -4.63
N ALA A 6 -13.13 -15.09 -5.03
CA ALA A 6 -11.75 -15.30 -4.60
C ALA A 6 -10.84 -14.13 -5.03
N GLU A 7 -11.11 -13.59 -6.21
CA GLU A 7 -10.41 -12.42 -6.74
C GLU A 7 -10.71 -11.14 -5.94
N SER A 8 -11.96 -10.94 -5.49
CA SER A 8 -12.32 -9.80 -4.63
C SER A 8 -11.65 -9.82 -3.25
N ILE A 9 -11.52 -11.00 -2.63
CA ILE A 9 -10.77 -11.15 -1.37
C ILE A 9 -9.27 -10.91 -1.60
N GLY A 10 -8.72 -11.49 -2.67
CA GLY A 10 -7.33 -11.30 -3.05
C GLY A 10 -6.97 -9.81 -3.21
N LEU A 11 -7.85 -9.04 -3.86
CA LEU A 11 -7.67 -7.59 -4.02
C LEU A 11 -7.63 -6.84 -2.68
N HIS A 12 -8.59 -7.10 -1.79
CA HIS A 12 -8.63 -6.43 -0.49
C HIS A 12 -7.46 -6.83 0.41
N ALA A 13 -7.02 -8.09 0.36
CA ALA A 13 -5.86 -8.58 1.09
C ALA A 13 -4.56 -7.92 0.59
N GLN A 14 -4.34 -7.87 -0.73
CA GLN A 14 -3.19 -7.17 -1.32
C GLN A 14 -3.19 -5.68 -0.97
N ALA A 15 -4.35 -5.03 -1.08
CA ALA A 15 -4.52 -3.63 -0.73
C ALA A 15 -4.32 -3.35 0.78
N LEU A 16 -4.57 -4.33 1.64
CA LEU A 16 -4.30 -4.21 3.09
C LEU A 16 -2.80 -4.22 3.36
N VAL A 17 -2.07 -5.18 2.76
CA VAL A 17 -0.60 -5.29 2.88
C VAL A 17 0.10 -4.03 2.37
N LEU A 18 -0.34 -3.49 1.23
CA LEU A 18 0.22 -2.24 0.70
C LEU A 18 -0.02 -1.06 1.64
N ARG A 19 -1.20 -0.97 2.28
CA ARG A 19 -1.47 0.11 3.24
C ARG A 19 -0.68 -0.03 4.54
N GLU A 20 -0.48 -1.26 5.01
CA GLU A 20 0.42 -1.53 6.14
C GLU A 20 1.83 -1.00 5.83
N LYS A 21 2.40 -1.42 4.69
CA LYS A 21 3.72 -0.97 4.23
C LYS A 21 3.81 0.56 4.09
N ARG A 22 2.80 1.20 3.49
CA ARG A 22 2.75 2.67 3.40
C ARG A 22 2.73 3.32 4.78
N GLY A 23 1.99 2.73 5.72
CA GLY A 23 1.95 3.18 7.12
C GLY A 23 3.31 3.15 7.80
N GLU A 24 4.10 2.08 7.59
CA GLU A 24 5.47 1.98 8.11
C GLU A 24 6.39 3.07 7.53
N ILE A 25 6.28 3.34 6.23
CA ILE A 25 7.08 4.38 5.56
C ILE A 25 6.72 5.77 6.08
N LEU A 26 5.43 6.09 6.15
CA LEU A 26 4.96 7.37 6.68
C LEU A 26 5.37 7.54 8.15
N ALA A 27 5.27 6.48 8.96
CA ALA A 27 5.76 6.50 10.35
C ALA A 27 7.28 6.74 10.42
N SER A 28 8.05 6.12 9.52
CA SER A 28 9.49 6.35 9.41
C SER A 28 9.81 7.80 9.02
N ASN A 29 9.08 8.38 8.07
CA ASN A 29 9.23 9.80 7.71
C ASN A 29 8.94 10.71 8.90
N ILE A 30 7.81 10.50 9.61
CA ILE A 30 7.44 11.27 10.80
C ILE A 30 8.52 11.18 11.89
N ALA A 31 9.04 9.98 12.16
CA ALA A 31 10.09 9.78 13.15
C ALA A 31 11.39 10.53 12.81
N ASN A 32 11.70 10.67 11.52
CA ASN A 32 12.89 11.36 11.04
C ASN A 32 12.62 12.82 10.62
N ALA A 33 11.47 13.40 10.99
CA ALA A 33 11.14 14.78 10.66
C ALA A 33 12.08 15.83 11.29
N ALA A 34 12.77 15.47 12.38
CA ALA A 34 13.78 16.32 13.02
C ALA A 34 15.23 15.91 12.68
N THR A 35 15.42 15.03 11.69
CA THR A 35 16.73 14.53 11.28
C THR A 35 17.26 15.35 10.09
N PRO A 36 18.38 16.08 10.23
CA PRO A 36 18.96 16.85 9.13
C PRO A 36 19.28 15.97 7.92
N ASN A 37 19.14 16.52 6.71
CA ASN A 37 19.37 15.84 5.42
C ASN A 37 18.49 14.62 5.13
N PHE A 38 17.45 14.33 5.92
CA PHE A 38 16.59 13.18 5.68
C PHE A 38 15.73 13.36 4.42
N LYS A 39 15.54 12.25 3.69
CA LYS A 39 14.80 12.21 2.42
C LYS A 39 13.51 11.39 2.58
N ALA A 40 12.37 12.06 2.55
CA ALA A 40 11.06 11.44 2.66
C ALA A 40 10.84 10.46 1.50
N ARG A 41 10.32 9.28 1.82
CA ARG A 41 10.02 8.22 0.85
C ARG A 41 8.53 7.96 0.79
N ASP A 42 8.03 7.60 -0.37
CA ASP A 42 6.67 7.06 -0.56
C ASP A 42 6.62 6.26 -1.86
N PHE A 43 5.52 5.58 -2.12
CA PHE A 43 5.25 4.92 -3.39
C PHE A 43 3.82 5.22 -3.86
N ASP A 44 3.60 5.14 -5.17
CA ASP A 44 2.26 5.28 -5.74
C ASP A 44 1.43 4.01 -5.44
N PHE A 45 0.47 4.15 -4.53
CA PHE A 45 -0.40 3.05 -4.12
C PHE A 45 -1.21 2.46 -5.27
N GLU A 46 -1.72 3.28 -6.20
CA GLU A 46 -2.55 2.80 -7.29
C GLU A 46 -1.72 2.03 -8.31
N ALA A 47 -0.53 2.55 -8.62
CA ALA A 47 0.42 1.85 -9.47
C ALA A 47 0.85 0.51 -8.86
N GLU A 48 1.17 0.49 -7.57
CA GLU A 48 1.62 -0.74 -6.90
C GLU A 48 0.49 -1.76 -6.74
N LEU A 49 -0.75 -1.31 -6.49
CA LEU A 49 -1.91 -2.19 -6.48
C LEU A 49 -2.20 -2.77 -7.87
N ALA A 50 -2.06 -1.99 -8.94
CA ALA A 50 -2.19 -2.49 -10.30
C ALA A 50 -1.11 -3.55 -10.61
N ARG A 51 0.13 -3.34 -10.13
CA ARG A 51 1.21 -4.33 -10.24
C ARG A 51 0.90 -5.60 -9.47
N ALA A 52 0.39 -5.48 -8.24
CA ALA A 52 -0.02 -6.61 -7.41
C ALA A 52 -1.14 -7.46 -8.05
N ARG A 53 -2.01 -6.82 -8.84
CA ARG A 53 -3.05 -7.48 -9.63
C ARG A 53 -2.54 -8.13 -10.92
N GLY A 54 -1.27 -7.95 -11.27
CA GLY A 54 -0.69 -8.44 -12.52
C GLY A 54 -1.18 -7.71 -13.77
N THR A 55 -1.87 -6.57 -13.63
CA THR A 55 -2.38 -5.82 -14.79
C THR A 55 -1.31 -4.97 -15.48
N THR A 56 -0.15 -4.78 -14.84
CA THR A 56 0.94 -3.88 -15.31
C THR A 56 2.33 -4.53 -15.26
N GLY A 57 2.43 -5.86 -15.13
CA GLY A 57 3.69 -6.60 -15.14
C GLY A 57 4.04 -7.17 -16.52
N PRO A 58 5.33 -7.30 -16.89
CA PRO A 58 5.71 -8.01 -18.12
C PRO A 58 5.21 -9.46 -18.06
N ALA A 59 4.50 -9.88 -19.12
CA ALA A 59 4.04 -11.26 -19.23
C ALA A 59 5.24 -12.22 -19.20
N ARG A 60 5.12 -13.28 -18.40
CA ARG A 60 6.15 -14.32 -18.34
C ARG A 60 6.03 -15.20 -19.58
N THR A 61 6.74 -14.85 -20.65
CA THR A 61 6.64 -15.54 -21.95
C THR A 61 7.55 -16.76 -22.06
N ALA A 62 8.56 -16.90 -21.19
CA ALA A 62 9.50 -18.00 -21.22
C ALA A 62 9.87 -18.52 -19.82
N PRO A 63 10.33 -19.78 -19.69
CA PRO A 63 10.65 -20.41 -18.39
C PRO A 63 11.77 -19.72 -17.59
N GLY A 64 12.56 -18.85 -18.22
CA GLY A 64 13.64 -18.07 -17.59
C GLY A 64 13.30 -16.62 -17.24
N HIS A 65 12.10 -16.14 -17.58
CA HIS A 65 11.71 -14.77 -17.23
C HIS A 65 11.50 -14.67 -15.71
N LEU A 66 11.96 -13.60 -15.08
CA LEU A 66 11.60 -13.31 -13.70
C LEU A 66 10.12 -12.93 -13.66
N ALA A 67 9.35 -13.56 -12.78
CA ALA A 67 8.02 -13.04 -12.48
C ALA A 67 8.21 -11.63 -11.92
N GLY A 68 7.36 -10.67 -12.32
CA GLY A 68 7.33 -9.37 -11.68
C GLY A 68 6.98 -9.57 -10.22
N THR A 69 8.00 -9.70 -9.38
CA THR A 69 7.82 -9.72 -7.95
C THR A 69 7.31 -8.35 -7.55
N LEU A 70 6.53 -8.30 -6.46
CA LEU A 70 6.36 -7.10 -5.64
C LEU A 70 7.75 -6.75 -5.06
N ALA A 71 8.70 -6.42 -5.93
CA ALA A 71 9.96 -5.81 -5.56
C ALA A 71 9.56 -4.54 -4.83
N ASP A 72 10.11 -4.33 -3.63
CA ASP A 72 9.86 -3.19 -2.77
C ASP A 72 9.35 -1.98 -3.54
N GLY A 73 8.02 -1.86 -3.63
CA GLY A 73 7.34 -1.05 -4.64
C GLY A 73 8.07 0.26 -4.82
N ASN A 74 8.65 0.47 -6.01
CA ASN A 74 9.66 1.51 -6.32
C ASN A 74 9.55 2.70 -5.37
N LEU A 75 10.29 2.62 -4.24
CA LEU A 75 10.24 3.64 -3.21
C LEU A 75 10.84 4.90 -3.81
N GLY A 76 9.98 5.84 -4.15
CA GLY A 76 10.36 7.13 -4.69
C GLY A 76 10.70 8.07 -3.55
N TYR A 77 11.54 9.06 -3.85
CA TYR A 77 11.68 10.22 -2.99
C TYR A 77 10.53 11.17 -3.27
N ARG A 78 9.91 11.71 -2.22
CA ARG A 78 8.91 12.77 -2.40
C ARG A 78 9.60 14.08 -2.79
N VAL A 79 8.94 14.84 -3.66
CA VAL A 79 9.34 16.22 -3.95
C VAL A 79 8.70 17.11 -2.89
N PRO A 80 9.49 17.77 -2.02
CA PRO A 80 8.95 18.63 -0.99
C PRO A 80 8.30 19.87 -1.61
N VAL A 81 7.17 20.30 -1.06
CA VAL A 81 6.53 21.57 -1.44
C VAL A 81 7.29 22.73 -0.79
N THR A 82 7.74 22.53 0.44
CA THR A 82 8.60 23.48 1.16
C THR A 82 9.96 22.85 1.46
N ALA A 83 11.02 23.45 0.91
CA ALA A 83 12.38 23.00 1.20
C ALA A 83 12.81 23.48 2.59
N SER A 84 13.14 22.55 3.48
CA SER A 84 13.71 22.90 4.78
C SER A 84 15.14 23.43 4.63
N LEU A 85 15.53 24.36 5.50
CA LEU A 85 16.85 24.99 5.49
C LEU A 85 17.99 24.00 5.78
N ASP A 86 17.69 22.90 6.48
CA ASP A 86 18.62 21.84 6.89
C ASP A 86 18.72 20.68 5.88
N GLY A 87 18.11 20.83 4.70
CA GLY A 87 18.10 19.80 3.66
C GLY A 87 17.16 18.62 3.93
N ASN A 88 16.37 18.68 5.01
CA ASN A 88 15.28 17.74 5.23
C ASN A 88 14.15 18.00 4.22
N THR A 89 13.55 16.93 3.71
CA THR A 89 12.42 16.98 2.77
C THR A 89 11.12 16.48 3.40
N VAL A 90 11.16 16.09 4.68
CA VAL A 90 9.99 15.68 5.43
C VAL A 90 9.21 16.91 5.88
N GLU A 91 7.94 16.96 5.48
CA GLU A 91 7.00 17.98 5.94
C GLU A 91 6.07 17.34 6.99
N LEU A 92 6.38 17.53 8.28
CA LEU A 92 5.73 16.81 9.39
C LEU A 92 4.20 16.88 9.34
N GLY A 93 3.62 18.05 9.07
CA GLY A 93 2.17 18.20 8.99
C GLY A 93 1.53 17.43 7.83
N VAL A 94 2.22 17.37 6.68
CA VAL A 94 1.78 16.59 5.51
C VAL A 94 1.89 15.10 5.80
N GLU A 95 3.01 14.64 6.37
CA GLU A 95 3.21 13.23 6.69
C GLU A 95 2.21 12.74 7.75
N GLN A 96 1.87 13.56 8.76
CA GLN A 96 0.85 13.24 9.75
C GLN A 96 -0.55 13.13 9.11
N MET A 97 -0.88 14.03 8.18
CA MET A 97 -2.14 13.98 7.44
C MET A 97 -2.23 12.70 6.58
N GLU A 98 -1.19 12.40 5.79
CA GLU A 98 -1.11 11.20 4.96
C GLU A 98 -1.19 9.92 5.81
N PHE A 99 -0.54 9.91 6.98
CA PHE A 99 -0.60 8.77 7.91
C PHE A 99 -2.01 8.57 8.46
N ALA A 100 -2.70 9.65 8.82
CA ALA A 100 -4.09 9.59 9.28
C ALA A 100 -5.02 9.07 8.17
N GLU A 101 -4.86 9.57 6.94
CA GLU A 101 -5.63 9.09 5.79
C GLU A 101 -5.38 7.60 5.52
N ASN A 102 -4.12 7.17 5.50
CA ASN A 102 -3.77 5.77 5.30
C ASN A 102 -4.35 4.87 6.40
N THR A 103 -4.35 5.33 7.65
CA THR A 103 -4.95 4.62 8.79
C THR A 103 -6.46 4.40 8.59
N VAL A 104 -7.20 5.44 8.19
CA VAL A 104 -8.64 5.32 7.90
C VAL A 104 -8.89 4.35 6.76
N ARG A 105 -8.09 4.41 5.69
CA ARG A 105 -8.20 3.50 4.54
C ARG A 105 -7.84 2.05 4.91
N TYR A 106 -6.86 1.84 5.79
CA TYR A 106 -6.48 0.53 6.32
C TYR A 106 -7.62 -0.08 7.13
N GLN A 107 -8.18 0.66 8.09
CA GLN A 107 -9.31 0.22 8.92
C GLN A 107 -10.55 -0.12 8.07
N SER A 108 -10.84 0.71 7.07
CA SER A 108 -11.93 0.46 6.13
C SER A 108 -11.74 -0.84 5.37
N SER A 109 -10.51 -1.10 4.90
CA SER A 109 -10.17 -2.31 4.13
C SER A 109 -10.27 -3.57 4.98
N LEU A 110 -9.80 -3.49 6.23
CA LEU A 110 -9.95 -4.56 7.21
C LEU A 110 -11.43 -4.85 7.51
N THR A 111 -12.25 -3.80 7.63
CA THR A 111 -13.70 -3.93 7.84
C THR A 111 -14.37 -4.64 6.67
N PHE A 112 -14.04 -4.27 5.43
CA PHE A 112 -14.58 -4.95 4.25
C PHE A 112 -14.14 -6.41 4.15
N LEU A 113 -12.86 -6.68 4.42
CA LEU A 113 -12.32 -8.04 4.44
C LEU A 113 -13.05 -8.91 5.48
N ASN A 114 -13.22 -8.40 6.70
CA ASN A 114 -13.93 -9.09 7.77
C ASN A 114 -15.39 -9.37 7.40
N ARG A 115 -16.14 -8.38 6.89
CA ARG A 115 -17.52 -8.58 6.44
C ARG A 115 -17.62 -9.66 5.36
N ARG A 116 -16.64 -9.71 4.44
CA ARG A 116 -16.60 -10.67 3.35
C ARG A 116 -16.32 -12.09 3.84
N ILE A 117 -15.38 -12.26 4.77
CA ILE A 117 -15.07 -13.54 5.41
C ILE A 117 -16.28 -14.03 6.23
N SER A 118 -16.90 -13.16 7.03
CA SER A 118 -18.11 -13.51 7.79
C SER A 118 -19.25 -13.93 6.88
N GLY A 119 -19.46 -13.23 5.75
CA GLY A 119 -20.47 -13.60 4.75
C GLY A 119 -20.24 -15.00 4.16
N LEU A 120 -18.97 -15.39 3.91
CA LEU A 120 -18.66 -16.77 3.51
C LEU A 120 -18.96 -17.78 4.59
N MET A 121 -18.57 -17.48 5.83
CA MET A 121 -18.82 -18.40 6.94
C MET A 121 -20.32 -18.64 7.12
N SER A 122 -21.16 -17.60 6.96
CA SER A 122 -22.63 -17.73 6.97
C SER A 122 -23.11 -18.63 5.82
N ALA A 123 -22.67 -18.34 4.59
CA ALA A 123 -23.07 -19.10 3.40
C ALA A 123 -22.64 -20.58 3.45
N ILE A 124 -21.47 -20.89 4.03
CA ILE A 124 -20.99 -22.26 4.25
C ILE A 124 -21.81 -22.97 5.34
N LYS A 125 -22.19 -22.25 6.39
CA LYS A 125 -23.03 -22.78 7.48
C LYS A 125 -24.50 -22.95 7.08
N GLY A 126 -24.96 -22.24 6.05
CA GLY A 126 -26.34 -22.30 5.57
C GLY A 126 -27.31 -21.39 6.33
N GLU A 127 -26.80 -20.40 7.06
CA GLU A 127 -27.58 -19.31 7.68
C GLU A 127 -27.63 -18.06 6.79
#